data_AF-A0A9E4NM25-F1
#
_entry.id   AF-A0A9E4NM25-F1
#
_cell.length_a   1.000
_cell.length_b   1.000
_cell.length_c   1.000
_cell.angle_alpha   90.00
_cell.angle_beta   90.00
_cell.angle_gamma   90.00
#
_symmetry.space_group_name_H-M   'P 1'
#
loop_
_entity.id
_entity.type
_entity.pdbx_description
1 polymer ?
#
loop_
_entity_poly.entity_id
_entity_poly.type
_entity_poly.pdbx_seq_one_letter_code
_entity_poly.pdbx_strand_id
1 'polypeptide(L)'
;MDYIVILIAFLIALNIYASFRVLRSIEFENAQKLFQIIVIWLLPLIGAALILLFIKDDHTPKGPRNPNDGQGVDGMPGGVQ
;
A
#
# COMPACT_ATOMS: atom_id res chain seq x y z
N MET A 1 10.89 -17.28 -5.22
CA MET A 1 9.70 -17.33 -4.35
C MET A 1 10.08 -17.39 -2.87
N ASP A 2 11.26 -17.94 -2.53
CA ASP A 2 11.72 -18.13 -1.14
C ASP A 2 12.00 -16.83 -0.38
N TYR A 3 12.46 -15.78 -1.07
CA TYR A 3 12.77 -14.49 -0.43
C TYR A 3 11.56 -13.82 0.23
N ILE A 4 10.36 -13.95 -0.37
CA ILE A 4 9.13 -13.38 0.18
C ILE A 4 8.73 -14.14 1.45
N VAL A 5 8.85 -15.47 1.43
CA VAL A 5 8.56 -16.31 2.60
C VAL A 5 9.54 -16.01 3.73
N ILE A 6 10.83 -15.86 3.43
CA ILE A 6 11.86 -15.48 4.41
C ILE A 6 11.55 -14.09 5.00
N LEU A 7 11.17 -13.13 4.17
CA LEU A 7 10.80 -11.78 4.63
C LEU A 7 9.59 -11.82 5.57
N ILE A 8 8.53 -12.56 5.20
CA ILE A 8 7.34 -12.72 6.04
C ILE A 8 7.70 -13.39 7.36
N ALA A 9 8.50 -14.47 7.33
CA ALA A 9 8.94 -15.17 8.53
C ALA A 9 9.78 -14.25 9.44
N PHE A 10 10.69 -13.46 8.87
CA PHE A 10 11.48 -12.47 9.60
C PHE A 10 10.62 -11.40 10.26
N LEU A 11 9.63 -10.86 9.53
CA LEU A 11 8.69 -9.88 10.07
C LEU A 11 7.87 -10.46 11.22
N ILE A 12 7.38 -11.69 11.09
CA ILE A 12 6.65 -12.38 12.18
C ILE A 12 7.57 -12.58 13.39
N ALA A 13 8.80 -13.05 13.19
CA ALA A 13 9.77 -13.25 14.26
C ALA A 13 10.08 -11.94 15.01
N LEU A 14 10.23 -10.83 14.28
CA LEU A 14 10.44 -9.50 14.86
C LEU A 14 9.25 -9.04 15.73
N ASN A 15 8.02 -9.25 15.25
CA ASN A 15 6.80 -8.93 16.00
C ASN A 15 6.68 -9.76 17.30
N ILE A 16 7.02 -11.05 17.23
CA ILE A 16 7.06 -11.94 18.41
C ILE A 16 8.14 -11.46 19.39
N TYR A 17 9.35 -11.17 18.91
CA TYR A 17 10.45 -10.69 19.75
C TYR A 17 10.11 -9.36 20.44
N ALA A 18 9.53 -8.42 19.71
CA ALA A 18 9.07 -7.14 20.26
C ALA A 18 7.97 -7.36 21.32
N SER A 19 6.99 -8.23 21.06
CA SER A 19 5.95 -8.58 22.02
C SER A 19 6.53 -9.20 23.29
N PHE A 20 7.50 -10.12 23.16
CA PHE A 20 8.19 -10.75 24.29
C PHE A 20 8.97 -9.71 25.12
N ARG A 21 9.68 -8.81 24.46
CA ARG A 21 10.39 -7.67 25.09
C ARG A 21 9.45 -6.80 25.91
N VAL A 22 8.27 -6.47 25.36
CA VAL A 22 7.25 -5.66 26.04
C VAL A 22 6.71 -6.39 27.27
N LEU A 23 6.34 -7.67 27.13
CA LEU A 23 5.87 -8.48 28.25
C LEU A 23 6.90 -8.61 29.38
N ARG A 24 8.19 -8.71 29.03
CA ARG A 24 9.28 -8.88 30.00
C ARG A 24 9.76 -7.57 30.65
N SER A 25 9.34 -6.42 30.12
CA SER A 25 9.65 -5.13 30.72
C SER A 25 8.91 -4.98 32.05
N ILE A 26 9.58 -4.53 33.11
CA ILE A 26 8.95 -4.30 34.43
C ILE A 26 8.47 -2.85 34.55
N GLU A 27 8.98 -1.96 33.68
CA GLU A 27 8.82 -0.51 33.77
C GLU A 27 7.44 0.01 33.32
N PHE A 28 6.67 -0.76 32.56
CA PHE A 28 5.36 -0.33 32.07
C PHE A 28 4.21 -0.93 32.89
N GLU A 29 3.21 -0.10 33.18
CA GLU A 29 1.93 -0.56 33.71
C GLU A 29 1.24 -1.54 32.72
N ASN A 30 0.45 -2.46 33.24
CA ASN A 30 -0.21 -3.51 32.44
C ASN A 30 -1.04 -2.95 31.27
N ALA A 31 -1.69 -1.79 31.45
CA ALA A 31 -2.45 -1.13 30.40
C ALA A 31 -1.55 -0.59 29.26
N GLN A 32 -0.39 -0.04 29.59
CA GLN A 32 0.58 0.46 28.61
C GLN A 32 1.21 -0.68 27.80
N LYS A 33 1.49 -1.82 28.45
CA LYS A 33 1.96 -3.04 27.78
C LYS A 33 0.94 -3.57 26.78
N LEU A 34 -0.34 -3.61 27.17
CA LEU A 34 -1.41 -4.06 26.30
C LEU A 34 -1.53 -3.17 25.06
N PHE A 35 -1.48 -1.84 25.22
CA PHE A 35 -1.48 -0.92 24.09
C PHE A 35 -0.28 -1.13 23.16
N GLN A 36 0.93 -1.29 23.71
CA GLN A 36 2.13 -1.55 22.90
C GLN A 36 2.02 -2.84 22.08
N ILE A 37 1.50 -3.92 22.67
CA ILE A 37 1.26 -5.18 21.95
C ILE A 37 0.20 -4.98 20.86
N ILE A 38 -0.90 -4.31 21.18
CA ILE A 38 -1.96 -4.01 20.19
C ILE A 38 -1.40 -3.22 19.00
N VAL A 39 -0.58 -2.19 19.26
CA VAL A 39 0.05 -1.40 18.19
C VAL A 39 0.98 -2.25 17.33
N ILE A 40 1.84 -3.08 17.93
CA ILE A 40 2.75 -3.98 17.20
C ILE A 40 1.99 -4.81 16.16
N TRP A 41 0.84 -5.37 16.55
CA TRP A 41 0.06 -6.25 15.67
C TRP A 41 -0.94 -5.52 14.75
N LEU A 42 -1.55 -4.41 15.17
CA LEU A 42 -2.56 -3.69 14.37
C LEU A 42 -1.95 -2.70 13.38
N LEU A 43 -0.80 -2.10 13.68
CA LEU A 43 -0.16 -1.13 12.79
C LEU A 43 0.05 -1.67 11.36
N PRO A 44 0.54 -2.91 11.13
CA PRO A 44 0.66 -3.44 9.77
C PRO A 44 -0.69 -3.63 9.06
N LEU A 45 -1.76 -3.96 9.79
CA LEU A 45 -3.11 -4.08 9.23
C LEU A 45 -3.67 -2.70 8.83
N ILE A 46 -3.47 -1.68 9.68
CA ILE A 46 -3.88 -0.31 9.39
C ILE A 46 -3.12 0.21 8.17
N GLY A 47 -1.81 -0.02 8.09
CA GLY A 47 -0.99 0.38 6.94
C GLY A 47 -1.48 -0.26 5.63
N ALA A 48 -1.82 -1.55 5.66
CA ALA A 48 -2.40 -2.25 4.51
C ALA A 48 -3.77 -1.68 4.12
N ALA A 49 -4.65 -1.44 5.09
CA ALA A 49 -5.97 -0.87 4.85
C ALA A 49 -5.91 0.53 4.22
N LEU A 50 -4.98 1.38 4.68
CA LEU A 50 -4.75 2.71 4.11
C LEU A 50 -4.31 2.61 2.64
N ILE A 51 -3.35 1.74 2.33
CA ILE A 51 -2.90 1.53 0.94
C ILE A 51 -4.06 1.04 0.06
N LEU A 52 -4.86 0.09 0.55
CA LEU A 52 -6.03 -0.42 -0.18
C LEU A 52 -7.09 0.66 -0.42
N LEU A 53 -7.26 1.60 0.51
CA LEU A 53 -8.15 2.75 0.33
C LEU A 53 -7.66 3.65 -0.80
N PHE A 54 -6.37 3.97 -0.82
CA PHE A 54 -5.78 4.84 -1.86
C PHE A 54 -5.75 4.20 -3.25
N ILE A 55 -5.56 2.88 -3.35
CA ILE A 55 -5.61 2.18 -4.65
C ILE A 55 -7.00 2.30 -5.30
N LYS A 56 -8.06 2.46 -4.50
CA LYS A 56 -9.43 2.47 -4.99
C LYS A 56 -9.77 3.71 -5.82
N ASP A 57 -9.01 4.80 -5.68
CA ASP A 57 -9.27 6.07 -6.36
C ASP A 57 -8.60 6.18 -7.75
N ASP A 58 -7.65 5.30 -8.08
CA ASP A 58 -6.86 5.36 -9.32
C ASP A 58 -7.48 4.60 -10.51
N HIS A 59 -8.63 3.94 -10.31
CA HIS A 59 -9.34 3.20 -11.35
C HIS A 59 -10.46 4.02 -12.02
N THR A 60 -10.31 5.35 -12.14
CA THR A 60 -11.11 6.06 -13.14
C THR A 60 -10.64 5.60 -14.53
N PRO A 61 -11.47 4.90 -15.32
CA PRO A 61 -11.11 4.60 -16.69
C PRO A 61 -10.87 5.95 -17.36
N LYS A 62 -9.69 6.16 -17.95
CA LYS A 62 -9.50 7.28 -18.87
C LYS A 62 -10.63 7.15 -19.90
N GLY A 63 -11.58 8.08 -19.83
CA GLY A 63 -12.76 8.09 -20.68
C GLY A 63 -12.35 8.07 -22.16
N PRO A 64 -13.30 7.81 -23.07
CA PRO A 64 -13.00 7.61 -24.49
C PRO A 64 -12.14 8.76 -25.01
N ARG A 65 -11.06 8.40 -25.71
CA ARG A 65 -10.16 9.35 -26.38
C ARG A 65 -11.02 10.34 -27.18
N ASN A 66 -10.88 11.63 -26.92
CA ASN A 66 -11.65 12.64 -27.61
C ASN A 66 -11.10 12.73 -29.05
N PRO A 67 -11.94 12.56 -30.09
CA PRO A 67 -11.46 12.60 -31.49
C PRO A 67 -10.82 13.94 -31.88
N ASN A 68 -11.06 15.00 -31.11
CA ASN A 68 -10.49 16.34 -31.32
C ASN A 68 -9.19 16.59 -30.54
N ASP A 69 -8.51 15.55 -30.05
CA ASP A 69 -7.18 15.62 -29.43
C ASP A 69 -6.08 15.96 -30.47
N GLY A 70 -6.25 17.05 -31.22
CA GLY A 70 -5.21 17.85 -31.88
C GLY A 70 -4.11 17.11 -32.64
N GLN A 71 -4.33 15.88 -33.11
CA GLN A 71 -3.35 15.16 -33.89
C GLN A 71 -3.44 15.71 -35.31
N GLY A 72 -2.69 16.79 -35.53
CA GLY A 72 -2.45 17.40 -36.83
C GLY A 72 -2.09 16.31 -37.83
N VAL A 73 -3.00 16.07 -38.76
CA VAL A 73 -2.68 15.48 -40.06
C VAL A 73 -2.74 16.61 -41.05
N ASP A 74 -1.60 17.28 -41.08
CA ASP A 74 -1.12 18.13 -42.14
C ASP A 74 -1.09 17.25 -43.40
N GLY A 75 -2.10 17.40 -44.25
CA GLY A 75 -2.28 16.56 -45.42
C GLY A 75 -3.25 17.19 -46.41
N MET A 76 -2.91 18.37 -46.92
CA MET A 76 -3.47 18.79 -48.20
C MET A 76 -2.90 17.89 -49.31
N PRO A 77 -3.75 17.36 -50.19
CA PRO A 77 -3.41 17.42 -51.60
C PRO A 77 -4.57 18.00 -52.41
N GLY A 78 -4.27 19.03 -53.19
CA GLY A 78 -5.16 19.48 -54.25
C GLY A 78 -5.50 18.35 -55.22
N GLY A 79 -6.73 18.33 -55.70
CA GLY A 79 -7.23 17.37 -56.67
C GLY A 79 -8.59 17.80 -57.22
N VAL A 80 -8.54 18.42 -58.40
CA VAL A 80 -9.55 18.60 -59.46
C VAL A 80 -10.99 18.07 -59.22
N GLN A 81 -11.96 18.97 -59.40
CA GLN A 81 -13.27 18.66 -59.99
C GLN A 81 -13.43 19.48 -61.27
#